data_AF-A0A2S2P3A0-F1
#
_entry.id   AF-A0A2S2P3A0-F1
#
_cell.length_a   1.000
_cell.length_b   1.000
_cell.length_c   1.000
_cell.angle_alpha   90.00
_cell.angle_beta   90.00
_cell.angle_gamma   90.00
#
_symmetry.space_group_name_H-M   'P 1'
#
loop_
_entity.id
_entity.type
_entity.pdbx_description
1 polymer ?
#
loop_
_entity_poly.entity_id
_entity_poly.type
_entity_poly.pdbx_seq_one_letter_code
_entity_poly.pdbx_strand_id
1 'polypeptide(L)'
;NQQLILNRSSTDLDAIRVVGTGATENVEKNKKITIELSKVVWKMPIIRVSDKEKLKLLKVIDSRKTISCAFRTWDLCEYPVLPRNTSHSWTIKSSSLLEKPRFILFGLQTDRKKNIENDAGRFDHCQLKNLKVHLNSEVFPYEDFRA
;
A
#
# COMPACT_ATOMS: atom_id res chain seq x y z
N ASN A 1 -1.84 5.72 -24.26
CA ASN A 1 -2.83 4.70 -23.83
C ASN A 1 -2.80 4.57 -22.33
N GLN A 2 -3.92 4.83 -21.65
CA GLN A 2 -4.04 4.55 -20.21
C GLN A 2 -4.56 3.12 -20.05
N GLN A 3 -3.96 2.35 -19.13
CA GLN A 3 -4.32 0.96 -18.88
C GLN A 3 -4.60 0.79 -17.39
N LEU A 4 -5.68 0.08 -17.05
CA LEU A 4 -5.94 -0.40 -15.69
C LEU A 4 -5.50 -1.86 -15.63
N ILE A 5 -4.53 -2.17 -14.78
CA ILE A 5 -4.07 -3.53 -14.54
C ILE A 5 -4.57 -3.95 -13.16
N LEU A 6 -5.41 -4.98 -13.10
CA LEU A 6 -5.90 -5.58 -11.86
C LEU A 6 -5.14 -6.88 -11.61
N ASN A 7 -4.27 -6.88 -10.61
CA ASN A 7 -3.59 -8.08 -10.14
C ASN A 7 -4.39 -8.68 -8.98
N ARG A 8 -4.96 -9.87 -9.17
CA ARG A 8 -5.75 -10.58 -8.15
C ARG A 8 -5.02 -11.85 -7.72
N SER A 9 -5.04 -12.14 -6.42
CA SER A 9 -4.63 -13.43 -5.87
C SER A 9 -5.54 -14.55 -6.38
N SER A 10 -5.06 -15.80 -6.35
CA SER A 10 -5.88 -16.98 -6.66
C SER A 10 -6.92 -17.30 -5.57
N THR A 11 -6.84 -16.63 -4.41
CA THR A 11 -7.71 -16.84 -3.25
C THR A 11 -8.31 -15.53 -2.76
N ASP A 12 -9.56 -15.56 -2.30
CA ASP A 12 -10.28 -14.37 -1.79
C ASP A 12 -10.24 -14.21 -0.28
N LEU A 13 -9.46 -15.05 0.40
CA LEU A 13 -9.36 -15.08 1.85
C LEU A 13 -8.91 -13.73 2.45
N ASP A 14 -8.11 -12.95 1.72
CA ASP A 14 -7.65 -11.62 2.16
C ASP A 14 -8.73 -10.53 2.04
N ALA A 15 -9.83 -10.80 1.34
CA ALA A 15 -10.92 -9.85 1.09
C ALA A 15 -12.18 -10.14 1.93
N ILE A 16 -12.18 -11.23 2.70
CA ILE A 16 -13.35 -11.72 3.43
C ILE A 16 -13.00 -11.83 4.92
N ARG A 17 -13.92 -11.40 5.77
CA ARG A 17 -13.87 -11.63 7.21
C ARG A 17 -15.15 -12.29 7.68
N VAL A 18 -15.04 -13.46 8.30
CA VAL A 18 -16.18 -14.16 8.91
C VAL A 18 -16.19 -13.88 10.41
N VAL A 19 -17.36 -13.57 10.98
CA VAL A 19 -17.53 -13.23 12.40
C VAL A 19 -18.62 -14.11 13.05
N GLY A 20 -18.52 -14.32 14.36
CA GLY A 20 -19.49 -15.10 15.16
C GLY A 20 -19.19 -16.61 15.21
N THR A 21 -20.14 -17.41 15.71
CA THR A 21 -20.00 -18.87 15.90
C THR A 21 -19.67 -19.61 14.59
N GLY A 22 -20.15 -19.08 13.46
CA GLY A 22 -19.87 -19.60 12.12
C GLY A 22 -18.42 -19.47 11.67
N ALA A 23 -17.59 -18.64 12.32
CA ALA A 23 -16.16 -18.54 12.02
C ALA A 23 -15.43 -19.83 12.42
N THR A 24 -15.67 -20.31 13.64
CA THR A 24 -15.04 -21.50 14.23
C THR A 24 -15.71 -22.82 13.85
N GLU A 25 -17.04 -22.84 13.65
CA GLU A 25 -17.77 -24.10 13.42
C GLU A 25 -17.77 -24.56 11.96
N ASN A 26 -17.56 -23.65 11.00
CA ASN A 26 -17.70 -23.94 9.57
C ASN A 26 -16.45 -23.61 8.74
N VAL A 27 -15.24 -23.75 9.33
CA VAL A 27 -13.94 -23.43 8.70
C VAL A 27 -13.81 -24.01 7.29
N GLU A 28 -14.17 -25.27 7.08
CA GLU A 28 -14.08 -25.93 5.77
C GLU A 28 -15.06 -25.41 4.72
N LYS A 29 -16.22 -24.88 5.13
CA LYS A 29 -17.15 -24.19 4.22
C LYS A 29 -16.66 -22.78 3.91
N ASN A 30 -16.11 -22.10 4.92
CA ASN A 30 -15.61 -20.73 4.82
C ASN A 30 -14.44 -20.61 3.82
N LYS A 31 -13.58 -21.64 3.73
CA LYS A 31 -12.49 -21.71 2.72
C LYS A 31 -12.99 -21.76 1.27
N LYS A 32 -14.25 -22.11 1.03
CA LYS A 32 -14.84 -22.20 -0.32
C LYS A 32 -15.55 -20.93 -0.75
N ILE A 33 -15.59 -19.89 0.10
CA ILE A 33 -16.20 -18.62 -0.26
C ILE A 33 -15.32 -17.95 -1.32
N THR A 34 -15.93 -17.63 -2.46
CA THR A 34 -15.28 -16.95 -3.58
C THR A 34 -16.04 -15.67 -3.92
N ILE A 35 -15.32 -14.65 -4.34
CA ILE A 35 -15.87 -13.37 -4.80
C ILE A 35 -15.96 -13.41 -6.32
N GLU A 36 -17.15 -13.25 -6.88
CA GLU A 36 -17.32 -13.13 -8.32
C GLU A 36 -17.33 -11.66 -8.74
N LEU A 37 -16.30 -11.24 -9.48
CA LEU A 37 -16.21 -9.90 -10.07
C LEU A 37 -16.90 -9.90 -11.43
N SER A 38 -18.15 -9.42 -11.48
CA SER A 38 -18.94 -9.39 -12.73
C SER A 38 -18.54 -8.25 -13.66
N LYS A 39 -18.24 -7.06 -13.11
CA LYS A 39 -17.89 -5.87 -13.89
C LYS A 39 -16.99 -4.93 -13.11
N VAL A 40 -15.84 -4.58 -13.69
CA VAL A 40 -14.94 -3.54 -13.18
C VAL A 40 -14.89 -2.41 -14.19
N VAL A 41 -15.23 -1.19 -13.77
CA VAL A 41 -15.23 0.00 -14.65
C VAL A 41 -14.36 1.08 -14.04
N TRP A 42 -13.39 1.57 -14.82
CA TRP A 42 -12.58 2.71 -14.42
C TRP A 42 -13.24 4.02 -14.85
N LYS A 43 -13.79 4.78 -13.88
CA LYS A 43 -14.40 6.09 -14.11
C LYS A 43 -13.44 7.22 -13.71
N MET A 44 -12.34 7.37 -14.45
CA MET A 44 -11.45 8.51 -14.26
C MET A 44 -11.82 9.63 -15.25
N PRO A 45 -12.32 10.79 -14.78
CA PRO A 45 -12.61 11.90 -15.68
C PRO A 45 -11.30 12.44 -16.25
N ILE A 46 -11.21 12.51 -17.57
CA ILE A 46 -10.09 13.20 -18.23
C ILE A 46 -10.39 14.70 -18.15
N ILE A 47 -9.82 15.36 -17.15
CA ILE A 47 -9.90 16.82 -17.02
C ILE A 47 -8.93 17.42 -18.05
N ARG A 48 -9.50 18.06 -19.09
CA ARG A 48 -8.72 18.85 -20.05
C ARG A 48 -8.90 20.33 -19.71
N VAL A 49 -7.79 21.04 -19.60
CA VAL A 49 -7.81 22.51 -19.48
C VAL A 49 -8.15 23.13 -20.84
N SER A 50 -8.88 24.25 -20.83
CA SER A 50 -9.09 25.06 -22.04
C SER A 50 -7.76 25.62 -22.54
N ASP A 51 -7.66 26.02 -23.82
CA ASP A 51 -6.40 26.51 -24.39
C ASP A 51 -5.84 27.73 -23.64
N LYS A 52 -6.72 28.60 -23.14
CA LYS A 52 -6.35 29.74 -22.29
C LYS A 52 -5.68 29.30 -20.99
N GLU A 53 -6.24 28.31 -20.30
CA GLU A 53 -5.67 27.79 -19.05
C GLU A 53 -4.44 26.92 -19.31
N LYS A 54 -4.39 26.20 -20.44
CA LYS A 54 -3.21 25.45 -20.89
C LYS A 54 -1.99 26.36 -21.08
N LEU A 55 -2.17 27.52 -21.74
CA LEU A 55 -1.11 28.51 -21.89
C LEU A 55 -0.60 29.05 -20.55
N LYS A 56 -1.51 29.29 -19.58
CA LYS A 56 -1.11 29.68 -18.23
C LYS A 56 -0.33 28.57 -17.53
N LEU A 57 -0.79 27.32 -17.65
CA LEU A 57 -0.13 26.17 -17.04
C LEU A 57 1.28 25.96 -17.61
N LEU A 58 1.45 26.09 -18.94
CA LEU A 58 2.75 26.04 -19.61
C LEU A 58 3.69 27.13 -19.07
N LYS A 59 3.22 28.37 -18.90
CA LYS A 59 4.01 29.44 -18.28
C LYS A 59 4.44 29.11 -16.85
N VAL A 60 3.57 28.47 -16.06
CA VAL A 60 3.93 28.02 -14.69
C VAL A 60 5.01 26.94 -14.75
N ILE A 61 4.89 25.96 -15.65
CA ILE A 61 5.90 24.92 -15.86
C ILE A 61 7.24 25.53 -16.31
N ASP A 62 7.20 26.44 -17.29
CA ASP A 62 8.37 27.15 -17.81
C ASP A 62 9.05 28.01 -16.74
N SER A 63 8.27 28.57 -15.81
CA SER A 63 8.80 29.33 -14.68
C SER A 63 9.59 28.48 -13.67
N ARG A 64 9.62 27.15 -13.85
CA ARG A 64 10.26 26.15 -12.97
C ARG A 64 9.85 26.27 -11.51
N LYS A 65 8.71 26.90 -11.22
CA LYS A 65 8.14 27.00 -9.88
C LYS A 65 7.63 25.63 -9.46
N THR A 66 7.86 25.28 -8.20
CA THR A 66 7.37 24.04 -7.63
C THR A 66 5.85 24.08 -7.54
N ILE A 67 5.18 23.08 -8.12
CA ILE A 67 3.74 22.90 -8.01
C ILE A 67 3.50 21.81 -6.96
N SER A 68 2.70 22.13 -5.94
CA SER A 68 2.26 21.12 -4.98
C SER A 68 1.26 20.18 -5.67
N CYS A 69 1.65 18.92 -5.84
CA CYS A 69 0.76 17.85 -6.29
C CYS A 69 0.57 16.88 -5.13
N ALA A 70 -0.68 16.50 -4.84
CA ALA A 70 -1.00 15.70 -3.66
C ALA A 70 -0.29 14.33 -3.70
N PHE A 71 -0.36 13.59 -4.81
CA PHE A 71 0.29 12.28 -4.98
C PHE A 71 0.54 11.98 -6.46
N ARG A 72 1.76 11.53 -6.80
CA ARG A 72 2.15 11.16 -8.17
C ARG A 72 2.02 9.65 -8.40
N THR A 73 2.55 8.86 -7.46
CA THR A 73 2.66 7.40 -7.56
C THR A 73 2.73 6.79 -6.16
N TRP A 74 2.08 5.64 -5.95
CA TRP A 74 2.20 4.82 -4.74
C TRP A 74 2.65 3.42 -5.16
N ASP A 75 3.70 2.91 -4.50
CA ASP A 75 4.21 1.55 -4.70
C ASP A 75 4.00 0.75 -3.41
N LEU A 76 3.32 -0.39 -3.51
CA LEU A 76 3.19 -1.35 -2.43
C LEU A 76 4.36 -2.33 -2.48
N CYS A 77 5.08 -2.49 -1.38
CA CYS A 77 6.08 -3.53 -1.20
C CYS A 77 5.66 -4.41 -0.03
N GLU A 78 5.63 -5.72 -0.25
CA GLU A 78 5.31 -6.70 0.80
C GLU A 78 6.53 -7.57 1.09
N TYR A 79 6.82 -7.75 2.37
CA TYR A 79 7.77 -8.75 2.84
C TYR A 79 7.00 -9.86 3.57
N PRO A 80 6.85 -11.06 2.97
CA PRO A 80 5.81 -12.00 3.37
C PRO A 80 6.06 -12.70 4.71
N VAL A 81 7.32 -12.82 5.16
CA VAL A 81 7.66 -13.51 6.40
C VAL A 81 8.85 -12.82 7.07
N LEU A 82 8.65 -12.30 8.27
CA LEU A 82 9.74 -11.76 9.08
C LEU A 82 10.46 -12.90 9.82
N PRO A 83 11.81 -13.01 9.71
CA PRO A 83 12.58 -13.95 10.53
C PRO A 83 12.38 -13.68 12.01
N ARG A 84 12.50 -14.72 12.85
CA ARG A 84 12.43 -14.60 14.32
C ARG A 84 13.74 -14.04 14.91
N ASN A 85 14.13 -12.86 14.44
CA ASN A 85 15.33 -12.15 14.85
C ASN A 85 14.96 -10.92 15.70
N THR A 86 15.90 -10.46 16.53
CA THR A 86 15.74 -9.25 17.35
C THR A 86 15.96 -7.95 16.57
N SER A 87 16.61 -8.04 15.41
CA SER A 87 16.85 -6.93 14.49
C SER A 87 16.79 -7.43 13.05
N HIS A 88 16.24 -6.61 12.16
CA HIS A 88 16.12 -6.92 10.74
C HIS A 88 16.20 -5.65 9.91
N SER A 89 16.87 -5.73 8.76
CA SER A 89 16.95 -4.66 7.78
C SER A 89 16.38 -5.15 6.45
N TRP A 90 15.44 -4.40 5.89
CA TRP A 90 14.82 -4.71 4.61
C TRP A 90 15.06 -3.58 3.61
N THR A 91 15.72 -3.92 2.49
CA THR A 91 15.95 -2.99 1.39
C THR A 91 14.77 -3.02 0.43
N ILE A 92 14.06 -1.90 0.32
CA ILE A 92 12.97 -1.71 -0.64
C ILE A 92 13.55 -1.19 -1.95
N LYS A 93 13.32 -1.93 -3.05
CA LYS A 93 13.66 -1.46 -4.41
C LYS A 93 12.43 -0.72 -4.97
N SER A 94 12.55 0.58 -5.21
CA SER A 94 11.49 1.33 -5.90
C SER A 94 11.44 0.92 -7.37
N SER A 95 10.22 0.83 -7.92
CA SER A 95 9.94 0.45 -9.30
C SER A 95 10.43 1.51 -10.29
N SER A 96 10.59 2.76 -9.85
CA SER A 96 10.94 3.89 -10.70
C SER A 96 12.36 4.39 -10.38
N LEU A 97 13.23 4.45 -11.39
CA LEU A 97 14.55 5.09 -11.26
C LEU A 97 14.48 6.63 -11.24
N LEU A 98 13.34 7.20 -11.66
CA LEU A 98 13.18 8.64 -11.85
C LEU A 98 12.60 9.36 -10.62
N GLU A 99 11.79 8.68 -9.81
CA GLU A 99 11.12 9.26 -8.65
C GLU A 99 11.74 8.75 -7.35
N LYS A 100 12.09 9.67 -6.46
CA LYS A 100 12.53 9.36 -5.10
C LYS A 100 11.31 9.30 -4.16
N PRO A 101 11.12 8.22 -3.39
CA PRO A 101 10.02 8.15 -2.42
C PRO A 101 10.19 9.24 -1.35
N ARG A 102 9.10 9.93 -0.99
CA ARG A 102 9.10 11.03 0.01
C ARG A 102 8.43 10.67 1.32
N PHE A 103 7.51 9.71 1.27
CA PHE A 103 6.73 9.27 2.42
C PHE A 103 6.73 7.75 2.41
N ILE A 104 6.76 7.17 3.61
CA ILE A 104 6.66 5.72 3.82
C ILE A 104 5.56 5.50 4.86
N LEU A 105 4.63 4.61 4.51
CA LEU A 105 3.70 4.03 5.47
C LEU A 105 4.19 2.62 5.77
N PHE A 106 4.42 2.34 7.06
CA PHE A 106 4.87 1.04 7.53
C PHE A 106 3.79 0.39 8.37
N GLY A 107 3.51 -0.89 8.12
CA GLY A 107 2.51 -1.67 8.83
C GLY A 107 2.97 -3.11 8.99
N LEU A 108 2.66 -3.70 10.14
CA LEU A 108 2.92 -5.10 10.44
C LEU A 108 1.61 -5.84 10.62
N GLN A 109 1.60 -7.12 10.30
CA GLN A 109 0.44 -8.00 10.47
C GLN A 109 0.90 -9.34 11.03
N THR A 110 0.12 -9.89 11.95
CA THR A 110 0.35 -11.20 12.55
C THR A 110 -0.79 -12.13 12.19
N ASP A 111 -0.50 -13.20 11.44
CA ASP A 111 -1.46 -14.25 11.09
C ASP A 111 -2.76 -13.74 10.43
N ARG A 112 -2.63 -12.76 9.53
CA ARG A 112 -3.78 -12.18 8.79
C ARG A 112 -3.83 -12.58 7.32
N LYS A 113 -2.68 -12.86 6.70
CA LYS A 113 -2.61 -13.22 5.29
C LYS A 113 -3.23 -14.60 5.07
N LYS A 114 -4.19 -14.69 4.16
CA LYS A 114 -5.00 -15.88 3.87
C LYS A 114 -5.76 -16.41 5.08
N ASN A 115 -6.04 -15.57 6.06
CA ASN A 115 -6.80 -15.93 7.26
C ASN A 115 -8.15 -15.20 7.24
N ILE A 116 -9.25 -15.96 7.22
CA ILE A 116 -10.62 -15.43 7.11
C ILE A 116 -11.21 -15.02 8.48
N GLU A 117 -10.60 -15.47 9.58
CA GLU A 117 -11.02 -15.13 10.94
C GLU A 117 -10.49 -13.74 11.32
N ASN A 118 -9.28 -13.44 10.86
CA ASN A 118 -8.59 -12.20 11.14
C ASN A 118 -8.78 -11.18 10.03
N ASP A 119 -9.12 -9.95 10.42
CA ASP A 119 -9.30 -8.82 9.50
C ASP A 119 -7.97 -8.46 8.81
N ALA A 120 -7.83 -8.73 7.51
CA ALA A 120 -6.64 -8.41 6.72
C ALA A 120 -6.43 -6.89 6.53
N GLY A 121 -7.41 -6.04 6.85
CA GLY A 121 -7.27 -4.59 6.79
C GLY A 121 -6.64 -3.97 8.04
N ARG A 122 -6.37 -4.77 9.09
CA ARG A 122 -5.81 -4.27 10.36
C ARG A 122 -4.31 -4.48 10.45
N PHE A 123 -3.65 -3.57 11.14
CA PHE A 123 -2.23 -3.65 11.47
C PHE A 123 -2.05 -3.94 12.96
N ASP A 124 -1.03 -4.74 13.26
CA ASP A 124 -0.67 -5.15 14.62
C ASP A 124 0.56 -4.38 15.09
N HIS A 125 0.64 -4.12 16.40
CA HIS A 125 1.78 -3.41 16.98
C HIS A 125 3.06 -4.26 17.02
N CYS A 126 2.94 -5.59 17.02
CA CYS A 126 4.02 -6.58 17.06
C CYS A 126 5.09 -6.36 18.15
N GLN A 127 4.80 -5.54 19.19
CA GLN A 127 5.72 -5.18 20.26
C GLN A 127 7.08 -4.64 19.76
N LEU A 128 7.08 -3.96 18.61
CA LEU A 128 8.28 -3.39 18.04
C LEU A 128 8.74 -2.20 18.88
N LYS A 129 9.96 -2.28 19.43
CA LYS A 129 10.54 -1.19 20.24
C LYS A 129 11.12 -0.07 19.40
N ASN A 130 11.85 -0.42 18.34
CA ASN A 130 12.56 0.52 17.49
C ASN A 130 12.31 0.20 16.02
N LEU A 131 12.03 1.25 15.23
CA LEU A 131 11.92 1.21 13.78
C LEU A 131 12.76 2.35 13.25
N LYS A 132 13.68 2.08 12.30
CA LYS A 132 14.41 3.12 11.57
C LYS A 132 14.18 2.97 10.07
N VAL A 133 13.90 4.09 9.43
CA VAL A 133 13.64 4.20 8.00
C VAL A 133 14.71 5.09 7.39
N HIS A 134 15.51 4.53 6.49
CA HIS A 134 16.50 5.27 5.72
C HIS A 134 15.86 5.71 4.39
N LEU A 135 15.63 7.01 4.24
CA LEU A 135 14.95 7.60 3.08
C LEU A 135 15.77 8.77 2.53
N ASN A 136 16.17 8.70 1.26
CA ASN A 136 16.92 9.77 0.56
C ASN A 136 18.19 10.26 1.30
N SER A 137 18.88 9.35 1.99
CA SER A 137 20.06 9.63 2.85
C SER A 137 19.76 10.27 4.21
N GLU A 138 18.48 10.37 4.59
CA GLU A 138 18.03 10.77 5.92
C GLU A 138 17.47 9.56 6.68
N VAL A 139 17.45 9.64 8.02
CA VAL A 139 17.01 8.54 8.90
C VAL A 139 15.87 9.02 9.79
N PHE A 140 14.78 8.24 9.84
CA PHE A 140 13.58 8.55 10.59
C PHE A 140 13.13 7.36 11.46
N PRO A 141 12.79 7.55 12.74
CA PRO A 141 13.18 8.69 13.57
C PRO A 141 14.70 8.70 13.77
N TYR A 142 15.26 9.89 14.06
CA TYR A 142 16.70 10.04 14.26
C TYR A 142 17.19 9.32 15.52
N GLU A 143 16.42 9.41 16.60
CA GLU A 143 16.72 8.76 17.86
C GLU A 143 15.98 7.43 18.01
N ASP A 144 16.63 6.46 18.66
CA ASP A 144 15.95 5.25 19.12
C ASP A 144 14.96 5.60 20.24
N PHE A 145 13.86 4.86 20.29
CA PHE A 145 12.91 4.96 21.38
C PHE A 145 13.59 4.51 22.68
N ARG A 146 13.78 5.46 23.58
CA ARG A 146 14.28 5.23 24.95
C ARG A 146 13.06 5.07 25.86
N ALA A 147 12.67 3.83 26.11
CA ALA A 147 11.74 3.47 27.18
C ALA A 147 12.51 3.22 28.47
#